data_AF-A0A920NEP7-F1
#
_entry.id   AF-A0A920NEP7-F1
#
_cell.length_a   1.000
_cell.length_b   1.000
_cell.length_c   1.000
_cell.angle_alpha   90.00
_cell.angle_beta   90.00
_cell.angle_gamma   90.00
#
_symmetry.space_group_name_H-M   'P 1'
#
loop_
_entity.id
_entity.type
_entity.pdbx_description
1 polymer ?
#
loop_
_entity_poly.entity_id
_entity_poly.type
_entity_poly.pdbx_seq_one_letter_code
_entity_poly.pdbx_strand_id
1 'polypeptide(L)' 'MENTIAAKAVAFEEASTDEFVTYQKKVINNAQTLGLRLKEGGLRLVSGGTDNHMVLVDLTPMGISGKQAEESLGKQT' A
#
# COMPACT_ATOMS: atom_id res chain seq x y z
N MET A 1 1.48 30.16 -0.60
CA MET A 1 1.12 29.68 -1.96
C MET A 1 2.35 29.58 -2.85
N GLU A 2 3.26 30.58 -2.86
CA GLU A 2 4.53 30.51 -3.61
C GLU A 2 5.39 29.28 -3.27
N ASN A 3 5.58 28.97 -1.98
CA ASN A 3 6.41 27.84 -1.56
C ASN A 3 5.86 26.46 -2.02
N THR A 4 4.55 26.34 -2.24
CA THR A 4 3.92 25.10 -2.69
C THR A 4 4.14 24.87 -4.18
N ILE A 5 4.17 25.93 -4.98
CA ILE A 5 4.45 25.83 -6.42
C ILE A 5 5.87 25.34 -6.63
N ALA A 6 6.84 25.93 -5.92
CA ALA A 6 8.23 25.49 -5.95
C ALA A 6 8.40 24.02 -5.51
N ALA A 7 7.76 23.63 -4.40
CA ALA A 7 7.82 22.24 -3.92
C ALA A 7 7.24 21.24 -4.94
N LYS A 8 6.15 21.59 -5.63
CA LYS A 8 5.58 20.74 -6.68
C LYS A 8 6.47 20.62 -7.91
N ALA A 9 7.17 21.71 -8.29
CA ALA A 9 8.11 21.68 -9.41
C ALA A 9 9.24 20.67 -9.13
N VAL A 10 9.82 20.69 -7.93
CA VAL A 10 10.82 19.70 -7.49
C VAL A 10 10.25 18.29 -7.50
N ALA A 11 9.05 18.08 -6.95
CA ALA A 11 8.42 16.75 -6.95
C ALA A 11 8.13 16.22 -8.37
N PHE A 12 7.82 17.08 -9.33
CA PHE A 12 7.63 16.69 -10.73
C PHE A 12 8.95 16.39 -11.43
N GLU A 13 10.02 17.12 -11.12
CA GLU A 13 11.37 16.80 -11.60
C GLU A 13 11.80 15.41 -11.10
N GLU A 14 11.67 15.14 -9.81
CA GLU A 14 11.93 13.80 -9.24
C GLU A 14 11.07 12.73 -9.91
N ALA A 15 9.77 12.98 -10.09
CA ALA A 15 8.84 12.03 -10.70
C ALA A 15 9.16 11.72 -12.18
N SER A 16 9.92 12.58 -12.86
CA SER A 16 10.32 12.40 -14.26
C SER A 16 11.57 11.53 -14.44
N THR A 17 12.25 11.17 -13.35
CA THR A 17 13.49 10.37 -13.39
C THR A 17 13.24 8.87 -13.61
N ASP A 18 14.21 8.18 -14.22
CA ASP A 18 14.17 6.72 -14.38
C ASP A 18 14.24 5.98 -13.04
N GLU A 19 14.90 6.58 -12.05
CA GLU A 19 14.95 6.12 -10.67
C GLU A 19 13.55 6.11 -10.06
N PHE A 20 12.76 7.16 -10.29
CA PHE A 20 11.38 7.22 -9.80
C PHE A 20 10.49 6.20 -10.51
N VAL A 21 10.66 5.98 -11.82
CA VAL A 21 9.97 4.89 -12.54
C VAL A 21 10.31 3.53 -11.92
N THR A 22 11.59 3.30 -11.59
CA THR A 22 12.05 2.07 -10.93
C THR A 22 11.45 1.93 -9.54
N TYR A 23 11.36 3.01 -8.78
CA TYR A 23 10.72 3.05 -7.47
C TYR A 23 9.23 2.69 -7.56
N GLN A 24 8.47 3.27 -8.50
CA GLN A 24 7.06 2.97 -8.68
C GLN A 24 6.81 1.50 -9.07
N LYS A 25 7.69 0.89 -9.88
CA LYS A 25 7.63 -0.56 -10.16
C LYS A 25 7.84 -1.39 -8.89
N LYS A 26 8.78 -1.00 -8.01
CA LYS A 26 8.97 -1.65 -6.71
C LYS A 26 7.73 -1.53 -5.83
N VAL A 27 7.04 -0.39 -5.82
CA VAL A 27 5.79 -0.21 -5.05
C VAL A 27 4.75 -1.26 -5.46
N ILE A 28 4.52 -1.44 -6.76
CA ILE A 28 3.56 -2.43 -7.27
C ILE A 28 4.02 -3.86 -6.93
N ASN A 29 5.27 -4.20 -7.20
CA ASN A 29 5.83 -5.53 -6.90
C ASN A 29 5.73 -5.88 -5.41
N ASN A 30 5.99 -4.89 -4.54
CA ASN A 30 5.90 -5.07 -3.09
C ASN A 30 4.45 -5.28 -2.65
N ALA A 31 3.50 -4.51 -3.20
CA ALA A 31 2.07 -4.68 -2.89
C ALA A 31 1.54 -6.04 -3.34
N GLN A 32 1.95 -6.52 -4.53
CA GLN A 32 1.64 -7.86 -5.03
C GLN A 32 2.22 -8.95 -4.13
N THR A 33 3.50 -8.81 -3.74
CA THR A 33 4.17 -9.74 -2.84
C THR A 33 3.48 -9.78 -1.48
N LEU A 34 3.18 -8.62 -0.89
CA LEU A 34 2.45 -8.53 0.38
C LEU A 34 1.08 -9.21 0.26
N GLY A 35 0.32 -8.93 -0.79
CA GLY A 35 -0.97 -9.56 -1.03
C GLY A 35 -0.90 -11.08 -1.12
N LEU A 36 0.11 -11.62 -1.82
CA LEU A 36 0.35 -13.06 -1.89
C LEU A 36 0.66 -13.64 -0.51
N ARG A 37 1.56 -13.02 0.26
CA ARG A 37 1.94 -13.49 1.61
C ARG A 37 0.77 -13.46 2.58
N LEU A 38 -0.09 -12.44 2.52
CA LEU A 38 -1.30 -12.36 3.35
C LEU A 38 -2.29 -13.47 2.99
N LYS A 39 -2.48 -13.77 1.70
CA LYS A 39 -3.32 -14.89 1.25
C LYS A 39 -2.78 -16.24 1.71
N GLU A 40 -1.49 -16.47 1.58
CA GLU A 40 -0.83 -17.68 2.09
C GLU A 40 -0.97 -17.80 3.62
N GLY A 41 -1.02 -16.67 4.34
CA GLY A 41 -1.34 -16.59 5.76
C GLY A 41 -2.82 -16.80 6.11
N GLY A 42 -3.68 -17.10 5.13
CA GLY A 42 -5.11 -17.40 5.35
C GLY A 42 -6.04 -16.20 5.29
N LEU A 43 -5.56 -15.00 4.93
CA LEU A 43 -6.39 -13.81 4.82
C LEU A 43 -7.07 -13.72 3.45
N ARG A 44 -8.37 -13.38 3.44
CA ARG A 44 -9.13 -13.12 2.22
C ARG A 44 -8.85 -11.70 1.73
N LEU A 45 -8.53 -11.54 0.45
CA LEU A 45 -8.48 -10.23 -0.23
C LEU A 45 -9.74 -10.02 -1.07
N VAL A 46 -10.33 -8.82 -1.04
CA VAL A 46 -11.62 -8.49 -1.70
C VAL A 46 -11.60 -8.73 -3.22
N SER A 47 -10.44 -8.60 -3.87
CA SER A 47 -10.19 -8.88 -5.30
C SER A 47 -9.25 -10.08 -5.54
N GLY A 48 -8.79 -10.75 -4.49
CA GLY A 48 -7.81 -11.84 -4.58
C GLY A 48 -6.36 -11.41 -4.88
N GLY A 49 -6.07 -10.11 -5.04
CA GLY A 49 -4.74 -9.57 -5.36
C GLY A 49 -4.74 -8.05 -5.52
N THR A 50 -3.74 -7.48 -6.19
CA THR A 50 -3.71 -6.05 -6.56
C THR A 50 -2.86 -5.80 -7.80
N ASP A 51 -3.25 -4.79 -8.58
CA ASP A 51 -2.50 -4.27 -9.73
C ASP A 51 -1.94 -2.86 -9.43
N ASN A 52 -2.04 -2.40 -8.18
CA ASN A 52 -1.58 -1.08 -7.76
C ASN A 52 -0.79 -1.15 -6.44
N HIS A 53 -0.82 -0.06 -5.65
CA HIS A 53 0.00 0.12 -4.46
C HIS A 53 -0.66 -0.34 -3.14
N MET A 54 -1.89 -0.87 -3.17
CA MET A 54 -2.62 -1.27 -1.97
C MET A 54 -3.37 -2.59 -2.12
N VAL A 55 -3.69 -3.24 -1.00
CA VAL A 55 -4.55 -4.43 -0.92
C VAL A 55 -5.67 -4.17 0.08
N LEU A 56 -6.83 -4.81 -0.12
CA LEU A 56 -7.96 -4.75 0.82
C LEU A 56 -8.24 -6.13 1.39
N VAL A 57 -8.00 -6.29 2.69
CA VAL A 57 -8.27 -7.52 3.44
C VAL A 57 -9.71 -7.52 3.93
N ASP A 58 -10.44 -8.60 3.64
CA ASP A 58 -11.74 -8.87 4.23
C ASP A 58 -11.57 -9.66 5.54
N LEU A 59 -11.91 -9.01 6.66
CA LEU A 59 -11.82 -9.58 8.00
C LEU A 59 -13.11 -10.26 8.45
N THR A 60 -14.19 -10.18 7.66
CA THR A 60 -15.47 -10.82 7.98
C THR A 60 -15.33 -12.31 8.29
N PRO A 61 -14.52 -13.11 7.57
CA PRO A 61 -14.29 -14.52 7.89
C PRO A 61 -13.64 -14.76 9.27
N MET A 62 -12.94 -13.77 9.82
CA MET A 62 -12.30 -13.84 11.13
C MET A 62 -13.22 -13.37 12.27
N GLY A 63 -14.40 -12.84 11.95
CA GLY A 63 -15.35 -12.34 12.94
C GLY A 63 -14.89 -11.07 13.68
N ILE A 64 -13.89 -10.35 13.14
CA ILE A 64 -13.39 -9.10 13.71
C ILE A 64 -13.65 -7.91 12.77
N SER A 65 -13.86 -6.75 13.37
CA SER A 65 -13.96 -5.48 12.61
C SER A 65 -12.58 -4.95 12.22
N GLY A 66 -12.54 -4.10 11.18
CA GLY A 66 -11.34 -3.37 10.80
C GLY A 66 -10.76 -2.52 11.93
N LYS A 67 -11.62 -1.94 12.78
CA LYS A 67 -11.18 -1.17 13.95
C LYS A 67 -10.42 -2.03 14.96
N GLN A 68 -10.92 -3.24 15.26
CA GLN A 68 -10.23 -4.14 16.19
C GLN A 68 -8.87 -4.57 15.65
N ALA A 69 -8.76 -4.87 14.35
CA ALA A 69 -7.50 -5.21 13.71
C ALA A 69 -6.50 -4.05 13.72
N GLU A 70 -6.96 -2.83 13.41
CA GLU A 70 -6.16 -1.61 13.44
C GLU A 70 -5.64 -1.30 14.84
N GLU A 71 -6.50 -1.36 15.86
CA GLU A 71 -6.10 -1.20 17.27
C GLU A 71 -5.05 -2.24 17.69
N SER A 72 -5.17 -3.50 17.25
CA SER A 72 -4.18 -4.54 17.54
C SER A 72 -2.83 -4.27 16.88
N LEU A 73 -2.82 -3.75 15.65
CA LEU A 73 -1.58 -3.37 14.96
C LEU A 73 -0.91 -2.15 15.60
N GLY A 74 -1.68 -1.13 15.97
CA GLY A 74 -1.17 0.09 16.60
C GLY A 74 -0.60 -0.15 18.00
N LYS A 75 -1.10 -1.16 18.73
CA LYS A 75 -0.63 -1.54 20.08
C LYS A 75 0.72 -2.30 20.09
N GLN A 76 1.27 -2.69 18.94
CA GLN A 76 2.56 -3.40 18.87
C GLN A 76 3.79 -2.45 18.88
N THR A 77 3.60 -1.19 19.27
CA THR A 77 4.66 -0.18 19.44
C THR A 77 4.73 0.27 20.89
#